data_AF-A0A182UGC4-F1
#
_entry.id   AF-A0A182UGC4-F1
#
_cell.length_a   1.000
_cell.length_b   1.000
_cell.length_c   1.000
_cell.angle_alpha   90.00
_cell.angle_beta   90.00
_cell.angle_gamma   90.00
#
_symmetry.space_group_name_H-M   'P 1'
#
loop_
_entity.id
_entity.type
_entity.pdbx_description
1 polymer ?
#
loop_
_entity_poly.entity_id
_entity_poly.type
_entity_poly.pdbx_seq_one_letter_code
_entity_poly.pdbx_strand_id
1 'polypeptide(L)'
;LDGALKTLEQARRADEAHQADIKKLVDELQEVEVKRAAFENEVAGESKKRGSNVHLERDLVQEYDRLKQKADATSSKYLIHLDSVNREQKSDQDRLDSEINKKAQIEENYKKIESEKNEALKRQEKLIDHIKTSRLGLEEQKRIKAELSQDVGTSKERIHELQSELDNVREQLGDAKIDKHEDARRKKKQEVVELFKLEVPGVYDRMINMCQPTHKRYNVAVTKVLGKYMEAIIVDTEKTARRCIQILKEKMLDVETFLPLDYLQKKPLKERLR
;
A
#
# COMPACT_ATOMS: atom_id res chain seq x y z
N LEU A 1 -5.27 -49.20 -12.89
CA LEU A 1 -5.38 -50.39 -13.76
C LEU A 1 -4.03 -50.79 -14.37
N ASP A 2 -3.25 -49.86 -14.95
CA ASP A 2 -1.94 -50.17 -15.58
C ASP A 2 -0.90 -50.79 -14.62
N GLY A 3 -0.83 -50.31 -13.37
CA GLY A 3 0.07 -50.88 -12.36
C GLY A 3 -0.25 -52.33 -11.98
N ALA A 4 -1.54 -52.68 -11.90
CA ALA A 4 -1.98 -54.04 -11.55
C ALA A 4 -1.71 -55.04 -12.69
N LEU A 5 -1.81 -54.60 -13.95
CA LEU A 5 -1.45 -55.40 -15.12
C LEU A 5 0.06 -55.70 -15.17
N LYS A 6 0.91 -54.71 -14.86
CA LYS A 6 2.37 -54.90 -14.78
C LYS A 6 2.78 -55.86 -13.67
N THR A 7 2.17 -55.77 -12.48
CA THR A 7 2.43 -56.71 -11.38
C THR A 7 2.01 -58.14 -11.75
N LEU A 8 0.88 -58.30 -12.45
CA LEU A 8 0.42 -59.62 -12.92
C LEU A 8 1.34 -60.21 -13.99
N GLU A 9 1.89 -59.39 -14.88
CA GLU A 9 2.86 -59.83 -15.89
C GLU A 9 4.21 -60.23 -15.26
N GLN A 10 4.70 -59.48 -14.27
CA GLN A 10 5.89 -59.87 -13.49
C GLN A 10 5.69 -61.19 -12.73
N ALA A 11 4.53 -61.38 -12.10
CA ALA A 11 4.21 -62.62 -11.40
C ALA A 11 4.17 -63.82 -12.36
N ARG A 12 3.62 -63.67 -13.58
CA ARG A 12 3.64 -64.72 -14.61
C ARG A 12 5.05 -65.08 -15.07
N ARG A 13 5.91 -64.08 -15.31
CA ARG A 13 7.31 -64.35 -15.69
C ARG A 13 8.09 -65.04 -14.57
N ALA A 14 7.84 -64.68 -13.31
CA ALA A 14 8.43 -65.35 -12.16
C ALA A 14 7.97 -66.81 -12.05
N ASP A 15 6.67 -67.08 -12.26
CA ASP A 15 6.12 -68.44 -12.28
C ASP A 15 6.72 -69.29 -13.42
N GLU A 16 6.84 -68.73 -14.63
CA GLU A 16 7.49 -69.40 -15.76
C GLU A 16 8.97 -69.72 -15.48
N ALA A 17 9.70 -68.80 -14.84
CA ALA A 17 11.08 -69.05 -14.43
C ALA A 17 11.18 -70.16 -13.38
N HIS A 18 10.30 -70.14 -12.36
CA HIS A 18 10.26 -71.20 -11.35
C HIS A 18 9.90 -72.56 -11.93
N GLN A 19 8.97 -72.62 -12.89
CA GLN A 19 8.64 -73.88 -13.59
C GLN A 19 9.83 -74.41 -14.40
N ALA A 20 10.60 -73.52 -15.05
CA ALA A 20 11.82 -73.92 -15.76
C ALA A 20 12.90 -74.48 -14.81
N ASP A 21 13.07 -73.87 -13.63
CA ASP A 21 14.01 -74.34 -12.62
C ASP A 21 13.57 -75.66 -11.99
N ILE A 22 12.27 -75.84 -11.70
CA ILE A 22 11.72 -77.12 -11.25
C ILE A 22 12.01 -78.21 -12.27
N LYS A 23 11.81 -77.92 -13.56
CA LYS A 23 12.08 -78.90 -14.62
C LYS A 23 13.55 -79.31 -14.67
N LYS A 24 14.48 -78.35 -14.57
CA LYS A 24 15.91 -78.65 -14.48
C LYS A 24 16.25 -79.51 -13.28
N LEU A 25 15.71 -79.19 -12.11
CA LEU A 25 15.94 -79.95 -10.89
C LEU A 25 15.40 -81.38 -10.98
N VAL A 26 14.27 -81.59 -11.66
CA VAL A 26 13.73 -82.93 -11.93
C VAL A 26 14.64 -83.71 -12.88
N ASP A 27 15.13 -83.08 -13.94
CA ASP A 27 16.07 -83.72 -14.89
C ASP A 27 17.38 -84.10 -14.19
N GLU A 28 17.94 -83.21 -13.37
CA GLU A 28 19.15 -83.46 -12.56
C GLU A 28 18.92 -84.58 -11.53
N LEU A 29 17.77 -84.60 -10.85
CA LEU A 29 17.42 -85.66 -9.91
C LEU A 29 17.37 -87.02 -10.63
N GLN A 30 16.77 -87.07 -11.80
CA GLN A 30 16.68 -88.29 -12.59
C GLN A 30 18.06 -88.77 -13.07
N GLU A 31 18.96 -87.87 -13.46
CA GLU A 31 20.34 -88.21 -13.80
C GLU A 31 21.09 -88.79 -12.59
N VAL A 32 20.90 -88.20 -11.41
CA VAL A 32 21.49 -88.69 -10.15
C VAL A 32 20.93 -90.06 -9.77
N GLU A 33 19.63 -90.29 -9.92
CA GLU A 33 19.02 -91.61 -9.66
C GLU A 33 19.55 -92.69 -10.60
N VAL A 34 19.75 -92.38 -11.89
CA VAL A 34 20.35 -93.32 -12.84
C VAL A 34 21.79 -93.64 -12.46
N LYS A 35 22.59 -92.62 -12.09
CA LYS A 35 23.96 -92.83 -11.60
C LYS A 35 24.00 -93.64 -10.31
N ARG A 36 23.06 -93.40 -9.39
CA ARG A 36 22.92 -94.17 -8.15
C ARG A 36 22.57 -95.62 -8.44
N ALA A 37 21.62 -95.89 -9.32
CA ALA A 37 21.24 -97.25 -9.70
C ALA A 37 22.39 -97.99 -10.42
N ALA A 38 23.15 -97.29 -11.26
CA ALA A 38 24.36 -97.85 -11.88
C ALA A 38 25.41 -98.23 -10.83
N PHE A 39 25.66 -97.34 -9.86
CA PHE A 39 26.59 -97.58 -8.76
C PHE A 39 26.14 -98.72 -7.85
N GLU A 40 24.86 -98.78 -7.47
CA GLU A 40 24.31 -99.87 -6.65
C GLU A 40 24.43 -101.23 -7.37
N ASN A 41 24.23 -101.26 -8.68
CA ASN A 41 24.44 -102.47 -9.49
C ASN A 41 25.92 -102.86 -9.57
N GLU A 42 26.83 -101.90 -9.68
CA GLU A 42 28.28 -102.13 -9.66
C GLU A 42 28.72 -102.69 -8.31
N VAL A 43 28.30 -102.07 -7.20
CA VAL A 43 28.58 -102.54 -5.83
C VAL A 43 27.98 -103.91 -5.55
N ALA A 44 26.75 -104.19 -6.00
CA ALA A 44 26.16 -105.52 -5.89
C ALA A 44 26.91 -106.57 -6.74
N GLY A 45 27.43 -106.17 -7.90
CA GLY A 45 28.29 -106.99 -8.76
C GLY A 45 29.66 -107.29 -8.14
N GLU A 46 30.27 -106.32 -7.46
CA GLU A 46 31.53 -106.48 -6.73
C GLU A 46 31.36 -107.31 -5.45
N SER A 47 30.23 -107.15 -4.74
CA SER A 47 29.90 -107.91 -3.53
C SER A 47 29.79 -109.41 -3.79
N LYS A 48 29.36 -109.83 -5.00
CA LYS A 48 29.34 -111.24 -5.41
C LYS A 48 30.72 -111.80 -5.81
N LYS A 49 31.69 -110.95 -6.15
CA LYS A 49 33.06 -111.35 -6.54
C LYS A 49 34.05 -111.39 -5.36
N ARG A 50 33.76 -110.72 -4.25
CA ARG A 50 34.67 -110.61 -3.08
C ARG A 50 34.22 -111.44 -1.87
N GLY A 51 34.01 -112.73 -2.05
CA GLY A 51 33.73 -113.66 -0.93
C GLY A 51 34.92 -113.98 0.00
N SER A 52 36.07 -113.30 -0.12
CA SER A 52 37.33 -113.73 0.53
C SER A 52 38.14 -112.64 1.24
N ASN A 53 37.60 -111.45 1.50
CA ASN A 53 38.39 -110.36 2.13
C ASN A 53 37.69 -109.58 3.25
N VAL A 54 36.66 -110.16 3.85
CA VAL A 54 35.86 -109.54 4.93
C VAL A 54 36.71 -109.21 6.18
N HIS A 55 37.86 -109.88 6.38
CA HIS A 55 38.76 -109.61 7.52
C HIS A 55 39.71 -108.43 7.28
N LEU A 56 40.31 -108.33 6.08
CA LEU A 56 41.19 -107.22 5.70
C LEU A 56 40.42 -105.89 5.65
N GLU A 57 39.17 -105.96 5.20
CA GLU A 57 38.24 -104.83 5.14
C GLU A 57 37.88 -104.31 6.55
N ARG A 58 37.78 -105.21 7.55
CA ARG A 58 37.47 -104.84 8.93
C ARG A 58 38.63 -104.11 9.63
N ASP A 59 39.87 -104.51 9.38
CA ASP A 59 41.06 -103.83 9.93
C ASP A 59 41.29 -102.47 9.27
N LEU A 60 41.07 -102.36 7.96
CA LEU A 60 41.10 -101.09 7.22
C LEU A 60 40.00 -100.13 7.67
N VAL A 61 38.79 -100.65 7.95
CA VAL A 61 37.68 -99.87 8.51
C VAL A 61 38.01 -99.36 9.91
N GLN A 62 38.66 -100.17 10.76
CA GLN A 62 39.08 -99.70 12.09
C GLN A 62 40.14 -98.60 12.03
N GLU A 63 41.13 -98.72 11.14
CA GLU A 63 42.16 -97.68 11.00
C GLU A 63 41.59 -96.40 10.36
N TYR A 64 40.65 -96.54 9.41
CA TYR A 64 39.87 -95.42 8.89
C TYR A 64 39.06 -94.73 9.98
N ASP A 65 38.34 -95.47 10.82
CA ASP A 65 37.56 -94.92 11.93
C ASP A 65 38.44 -94.21 12.96
N ARG A 66 39.64 -94.76 13.23
CA ARG A 66 40.63 -94.12 14.09
C ARG A 66 41.17 -92.82 13.51
N LEU A 67 41.54 -92.80 12.24
CA LEU A 67 42.02 -91.59 11.55
C LEU A 67 40.90 -90.55 11.42
N LYS A 68 39.68 -91.00 11.14
CA LYS A 68 38.48 -90.18 11.10
C LYS A 68 38.21 -89.53 12.46
N GLN A 69 38.24 -90.29 13.56
CA GLN A 69 38.10 -89.71 14.91
C GLN A 69 39.18 -88.67 15.22
N LYS A 70 40.43 -88.91 14.81
CA LYS A 70 41.54 -87.96 15.02
C LYS A 70 41.36 -86.69 14.17
N ALA A 71 40.90 -86.85 12.92
CA ALA A 71 40.56 -85.74 12.03
C ALA A 71 39.36 -84.96 12.56
N ASP A 72 38.30 -85.64 13.01
CA ASP A 72 37.08 -85.04 13.59
C ASP A 72 37.40 -84.27 14.87
N ALA A 73 38.24 -84.82 15.76
CA ALA A 73 38.65 -84.14 16.99
C ALA A 73 39.48 -82.86 16.72
N THR A 74 40.32 -82.89 15.68
CA THR A 74 41.15 -81.75 15.29
C THR A 74 40.31 -80.70 14.55
N SER A 75 39.51 -81.15 13.58
CA SER A 75 38.56 -80.34 12.80
C SER A 75 37.54 -79.64 13.70
N SER A 76 37.00 -80.32 14.71
CA SER A 76 36.01 -79.74 15.63
C SER A 76 36.53 -78.49 16.33
N LYS A 77 37.81 -78.49 16.75
CA LYS A 77 38.42 -77.31 17.38
C LYS A 77 38.53 -76.13 16.41
N TYR A 78 38.97 -76.39 15.19
CA TYR A 78 39.08 -75.35 14.16
C TYR A 78 37.72 -74.84 13.71
N LEU A 79 36.70 -75.71 13.60
CA LEU A 79 35.32 -75.33 13.29
C LEU A 79 34.72 -74.44 14.37
N ILE A 80 34.93 -74.75 15.65
CA ILE A 80 34.47 -73.89 16.76
C ILE A 80 35.14 -72.51 16.69
N HIS A 81 36.46 -72.47 16.42
CA HIS A 81 37.17 -71.21 16.32
C HIS A 81 36.72 -70.38 15.11
N LEU A 82 36.51 -71.03 13.96
CA LEU A 82 35.98 -70.41 12.75
C LEU A 82 34.56 -69.87 12.97
N ASP A 83 33.70 -70.61 13.68
CA ASP A 83 32.34 -70.14 13.99
C ASP A 83 32.37 -68.92 14.94
N SER A 84 33.30 -68.90 15.90
CA SER A 84 33.53 -67.75 16.78
C SER A 84 33.97 -66.52 16.01
N VAL A 85 34.98 -66.65 15.13
CA VAL A 85 35.50 -65.55 14.32
C VAL A 85 34.45 -65.04 13.34
N ASN A 86 33.68 -65.94 12.71
CA ASN A 86 32.60 -65.54 11.81
C ASN A 86 31.49 -64.76 12.53
N ARG A 87 31.15 -65.14 13.76
CA ARG A 87 30.18 -64.38 14.57
C ARG A 87 30.69 -62.99 14.92
N GLU A 88 31.96 -62.88 15.29
CA GLU A 88 32.60 -61.59 15.60
C GLU A 88 32.65 -60.70 14.36
N GLN A 89 33.13 -61.23 13.22
CA GLN A 89 33.11 -60.52 11.95
C GLN A 89 31.71 -60.05 11.57
N LYS A 90 30.70 -60.91 11.73
CA LYS A 90 29.31 -60.54 11.42
C LYS A 90 28.80 -59.44 12.34
N SER A 91 29.09 -59.51 13.63
CA SER A 91 28.77 -58.44 14.58
C SER A 91 29.43 -57.11 14.21
N ASP A 92 30.69 -57.14 13.79
CA ASP A 92 31.41 -55.93 13.37
C ASP A 92 30.88 -55.38 12.05
N GLN A 93 30.50 -56.24 11.10
CA GLN A 93 29.86 -55.84 9.86
C GLN A 93 28.50 -55.16 10.13
N ASP A 94 27.66 -55.73 11.00
CA ASP A 94 26.37 -55.15 11.37
C ASP A 94 26.56 -53.76 12.05
N ARG A 95 27.62 -53.60 12.85
CA ARG A 95 27.98 -52.31 13.46
C ARG A 95 28.45 -51.30 12.40
N LEU A 96 29.30 -51.73 11.48
CA LEU A 96 29.78 -50.88 10.38
C LEU A 96 28.61 -50.41 9.51
N ASP A 97 27.71 -51.31 9.13
CA ASP A 97 26.54 -50.97 8.31
C ASP A 97 25.60 -50.01 9.06
N SER A 98 25.44 -50.17 10.38
CA SER A 98 24.68 -49.22 11.21
C SER A 98 25.30 -47.82 11.18
N GLU A 99 26.62 -47.71 11.34
CA GLU A 99 27.31 -46.42 11.31
C GLU A 99 27.33 -45.79 9.91
N ILE A 100 27.44 -46.58 8.85
CA ILE A 100 27.32 -46.10 7.46
C ILE A 100 25.93 -45.50 7.22
N ASN A 101 24.88 -46.19 7.66
CA ASN A 101 23.50 -45.70 7.53
C ASN A 101 23.28 -44.41 8.33
N LYS A 102 23.80 -44.33 9.57
CA LYS A 102 23.75 -43.09 10.37
C LYS A 102 24.48 -41.95 9.70
N LYS A 103 25.68 -42.19 9.16
CA LYS A 103 26.46 -41.19 8.43
C LYS A 103 25.68 -40.67 7.21
N ALA A 104 25.13 -41.58 6.39
CA ALA A 104 24.32 -41.19 5.22
C ALA A 104 23.12 -40.33 5.62
N GLN A 105 22.43 -40.69 6.71
CA GLN A 105 21.30 -39.92 7.21
C GLN A 105 21.70 -38.53 7.72
N ILE A 106 22.84 -38.42 8.41
CA ILE A 106 23.38 -37.12 8.86
C ILE A 106 23.79 -36.26 7.66
N GLU A 107 24.43 -36.83 6.65
CA GLU A 107 24.83 -36.11 5.43
C GLU A 107 23.63 -35.59 4.63
N GLU A 108 22.56 -36.38 4.54
CA GLU A 108 21.31 -35.95 3.90
C GLU A 108 20.64 -34.80 4.67
N ASN A 109 20.55 -34.93 5.99
CA ASN A 109 20.02 -33.87 6.86
C ASN A 109 20.87 -32.60 6.78
N TYR A 110 22.19 -32.72 6.74
CA TYR A 110 23.10 -31.60 6.59
C TYR A 110 22.85 -30.86 5.26
N LYS A 111 22.78 -31.59 4.14
CA LYS A 111 22.48 -30.99 2.82
C LYS A 111 21.13 -30.28 2.80
N LYS A 112 20.11 -30.86 3.45
CA LYS A 112 18.80 -30.24 3.57
C LYS A 112 18.85 -28.91 4.33
N ILE A 113 19.47 -28.91 5.52
CA ILE A 113 19.62 -27.71 6.35
C ILE A 113 20.46 -26.65 5.63
N GLU A 114 21.50 -27.06 4.93
CA GLU A 114 22.35 -26.15 4.14
C GLU A 114 21.57 -25.48 3.00
N SER A 115 20.71 -26.22 2.30
CA SER A 115 19.81 -25.66 1.29
C SER A 115 18.82 -24.66 1.89
N GLU A 116 18.18 -25.01 3.02
CA GLU A 116 17.24 -24.14 3.73
C GLU A 116 17.92 -22.84 4.21
N LYS A 117 19.14 -22.94 4.75
CA LYS A 117 19.96 -21.79 5.14
C LYS A 117 20.25 -20.88 3.95
N ASN A 118 20.66 -21.45 2.82
CA ASN A 118 20.98 -20.67 1.62
C ASN A 118 19.74 -19.97 1.05
N GLU A 119 18.56 -20.60 1.10
CA GLU A 119 17.31 -19.95 0.71
C GLU A 119 16.93 -18.81 1.66
N ALA A 120 17.08 -19.02 2.97
CA ALA A 120 16.83 -18.00 3.99
C ALA A 120 17.75 -16.78 3.81
N LEU A 121 19.05 -17.00 3.52
CA LEU A 121 20.00 -15.93 3.24
C LEU A 121 19.61 -15.12 2.00
N LYS A 122 19.24 -15.78 0.90
CA LYS A 122 18.75 -15.09 -0.32
C LYS A 122 17.47 -14.28 -0.04
N ARG A 123 16.58 -14.80 0.80
CA ARG A 123 15.35 -14.09 1.19
C ARG A 123 15.66 -12.86 2.05
N GLN A 124 16.62 -12.98 2.97
CA GLN A 124 17.10 -11.87 3.78
C GLN A 124 17.71 -10.76 2.91
N GLU A 125 18.57 -11.10 1.96
CA GLU A 125 19.19 -10.15 1.03
C GLU A 125 18.13 -9.37 0.23
N LYS A 126 17.16 -10.08 -0.36
CA LYS A 126 16.02 -9.45 -1.07
C LYS A 126 15.22 -8.52 -0.16
N LEU A 127 14.95 -8.92 1.08
CA LEU A 127 14.24 -8.09 2.05
C LEU A 127 15.02 -6.81 2.37
N ILE A 128 16.34 -6.90 2.53
CA ILE A 128 17.21 -5.74 2.77
C ILE A 128 17.15 -4.77 1.57
N ASP A 129 17.24 -5.28 0.34
CA ASP A 129 17.15 -4.45 -0.87
C ASP A 129 15.78 -3.79 -1.03
N HIS A 130 14.70 -4.53 -0.73
CA HIS A 130 13.36 -3.97 -0.70
C HIS A 130 13.22 -2.87 0.35
N ILE A 131 13.71 -3.08 1.58
CA ILE A 131 13.68 -2.07 2.64
C ILE A 131 14.45 -0.82 2.22
N LYS A 132 15.63 -0.99 1.60
CA LYS A 132 16.45 0.12 1.11
C LYS A 132 15.71 0.92 0.03
N THR A 133 15.11 0.24 -0.95
CA THR A 133 14.34 0.88 -2.02
C THR A 133 13.11 1.59 -1.48
N SER A 134 12.37 0.95 -0.56
CA SER A 134 11.21 1.56 0.09
C SER A 134 11.57 2.77 0.94
N ARG A 135 12.72 2.76 1.64
CA ARG A 135 13.20 3.92 2.39
C ARG A 135 13.52 5.10 1.48
N LEU A 136 14.24 4.86 0.39
CA LEU A 136 14.53 5.88 -0.62
C LEU A 136 13.24 6.46 -1.23
N GLY A 137 12.30 5.58 -1.60
CA GLY A 137 10.99 6.01 -2.09
C GLY A 137 10.22 6.85 -1.07
N LEU A 138 10.28 6.50 0.21
CA LEU A 138 9.63 7.25 1.28
C LEU A 138 10.27 8.64 1.49
N GLU A 139 11.60 8.73 1.44
CA GLU A 139 12.31 10.01 1.52
C GLU A 139 11.95 10.94 0.35
N GLU A 140 11.90 10.41 -0.87
CA GLU A 140 11.50 11.18 -2.04
C GLU A 140 10.06 11.70 -1.91
N GLN A 141 9.12 10.84 -1.49
CA GLN A 141 7.73 11.27 -1.26
C GLN A 141 7.61 12.31 -0.15
N LYS A 142 8.44 12.22 0.90
CA LYS A 142 8.50 13.26 1.95
C LYS A 142 9.02 14.58 1.40
N ARG A 143 10.04 14.55 0.53
CA ARG A 143 10.57 15.75 -0.13
C ARG A 143 9.51 16.43 -1.01
N ILE A 144 8.87 15.65 -1.88
CA ILE A 144 7.79 16.15 -2.76
C ILE A 144 6.65 16.75 -1.94
N LYS A 145 6.25 16.09 -0.84
CA LYS A 145 5.22 16.63 0.06
C LYS A 145 5.62 17.97 0.68
N ALA A 146 6.89 18.11 1.09
CA ALA A 146 7.38 19.35 1.68
C ALA A 146 7.40 20.50 0.65
N GLU A 147 7.90 20.24 -0.56
CA GLU A 147 7.90 21.18 -1.69
C GLU A 147 6.46 21.62 -2.02
N LEU A 148 5.54 20.67 -2.21
CA LEU A 148 4.15 20.98 -2.53
C LEU A 148 3.45 21.75 -1.39
N SER A 149 3.76 21.43 -0.14
CA SER A 149 3.19 22.16 1.01
C SER A 149 3.68 23.60 1.07
N GLN A 150 4.93 23.85 0.67
CA GLN A 150 5.49 25.20 0.57
C GLN A 150 4.82 25.97 -0.57
N ASP A 151 4.69 25.37 -1.76
CA ASP A 151 4.06 26.00 -2.93
C ASP A 151 2.59 26.33 -2.69
N VAL A 152 1.86 25.43 -2.01
CA VAL A 152 0.47 25.69 -1.61
C VAL A 152 0.39 26.81 -0.58
N GLY A 153 1.36 26.91 0.33
CA GLY A 153 1.45 27.99 1.31
C GLY A 153 1.60 29.35 0.64
N THR A 154 2.63 29.51 -0.20
CA THR A 154 2.90 30.76 -0.92
C THR A 154 1.76 31.13 -1.87
N SER A 155 1.15 30.16 -2.54
CA SER A 155 0.00 30.40 -3.42
C SER A 155 -1.22 30.91 -2.64
N LYS A 156 -1.49 30.37 -1.44
CA LYS A 156 -2.58 30.84 -0.59
C LYS A 156 -2.36 32.25 -0.07
N GLU A 157 -1.13 32.56 0.37
CA GLU A 157 -0.75 33.91 0.77
C GLU A 157 -0.96 34.89 -0.40
N ARG A 158 -0.50 34.53 -1.60
CA ARG A 158 -0.69 35.35 -2.79
C ARG A 158 -2.15 35.56 -3.16
N ILE A 159 -2.99 34.54 -3.02
CA ILE A 159 -4.44 34.65 -3.23
C ILE A 159 -5.04 35.64 -2.23
N HIS A 160 -4.66 35.57 -0.95
CA HIS A 160 -5.15 36.49 0.06
C HIS A 160 -4.71 37.94 -0.18
N GLU A 161 -3.45 38.16 -0.58
CA GLU A 161 -2.97 39.49 -0.99
C GLU A 161 -3.81 40.05 -2.14
N LEU A 162 -3.98 39.27 -3.21
CA LEU A 162 -4.75 39.69 -4.39
C LEU A 162 -6.24 39.92 -4.06
N GLN A 163 -6.83 39.12 -3.17
CA GLN A 163 -8.20 39.34 -2.69
C GLN A 163 -8.32 40.66 -1.93
N SER A 164 -7.37 40.96 -1.03
CA SER A 164 -7.36 42.22 -0.29
C SER A 164 -7.16 43.42 -1.21
N GLU A 165 -6.28 43.31 -2.21
CA GLU A 165 -6.09 44.36 -3.22
C GLU A 165 -7.36 44.57 -4.04
N LEU A 166 -8.01 43.48 -4.45
CA LEU A 166 -9.26 43.53 -5.22
C LEU A 166 -10.39 44.20 -4.43
N ASP A 167 -10.53 43.89 -3.15
CA ASP A 167 -11.57 44.47 -2.30
C ASP A 167 -11.32 45.96 -2.04
N ASN A 168 -10.07 46.37 -1.84
CA ASN A 168 -9.69 47.79 -1.77
C ASN A 168 -10.02 48.54 -3.07
N VAL A 169 -9.69 47.98 -4.23
CA VAL A 169 -10.03 48.59 -5.53
C VAL A 169 -11.55 48.66 -5.73
N ARG A 170 -12.30 47.64 -5.29
CA ARG A 170 -13.77 47.65 -5.34
C ARG A 170 -14.39 48.73 -4.48
N GLU A 171 -13.86 48.94 -3.27
CA GLU A 171 -14.31 50.01 -2.36
C GLU A 171 -14.06 51.38 -3.00
N GLN A 172 -12.85 51.63 -3.48
CA GLN A 172 -12.50 52.87 -4.18
C GLN A 172 -13.37 53.13 -5.41
N LEU A 173 -13.67 52.09 -6.19
CA LEU A 173 -14.57 52.20 -7.34
C LEU A 173 -16.00 52.52 -6.90
N GLY A 174 -16.45 51.94 -5.77
CA GLY A 174 -17.72 52.24 -5.14
C GLY A 174 -17.83 53.71 -4.75
N ASP A 175 -16.84 54.22 -4.03
CA ASP A 175 -16.76 55.62 -3.59
C ASP A 175 -16.73 56.58 -4.79
N ALA A 176 -15.85 56.33 -5.77
CA ALA A 176 -15.76 57.16 -6.97
C ALA A 176 -17.07 57.20 -7.77
N LYS A 177 -17.84 56.10 -7.78
CA LYS A 177 -19.15 56.03 -8.42
C LYS A 177 -20.18 56.86 -7.66
N ILE A 178 -20.19 56.80 -6.33
CA ILE A 178 -21.05 57.62 -5.47
C ILE A 178 -20.74 59.10 -5.70
N ASP A 179 -19.46 59.49 -5.63
CA ASP A 179 -19.01 60.87 -5.85
C ASP A 179 -19.45 61.41 -7.21
N LYS A 180 -19.29 60.62 -8.28
CA LYS A 180 -19.76 61.00 -9.61
C LYS A 180 -21.27 61.24 -9.67
N HIS A 181 -22.06 60.40 -8.99
CA HIS A 181 -23.51 60.57 -8.95
C HIS A 181 -23.93 61.78 -8.10
N GLU A 182 -23.27 62.02 -6.97
CA GLU A 182 -23.52 63.19 -6.13
C GLU A 182 -23.17 64.50 -6.85
N ASP A 183 -22.02 64.54 -7.53
CA ASP A 183 -21.60 65.70 -8.31
C ASP A 183 -22.56 66.01 -9.47
N ALA A 184 -22.99 64.98 -10.20
CA ALA A 184 -23.98 65.14 -11.27
C ALA A 184 -25.32 65.67 -10.73
N ARG A 185 -25.77 65.15 -9.58
CA ARG A 185 -26.99 65.62 -8.92
C ARG A 185 -26.85 67.06 -8.44
N ARG A 186 -25.71 67.44 -7.85
CA ARG A 186 -25.42 68.80 -7.40
C ARG A 186 -25.43 69.78 -8.57
N LYS A 187 -24.82 69.43 -9.70
CA LYS A 187 -24.84 70.26 -10.93
C LYS A 187 -26.26 70.49 -11.45
N LYS A 188 -27.06 69.44 -11.61
CA LYS A 188 -28.48 69.57 -12.03
C LYS A 188 -29.27 70.47 -11.08
N LYS A 189 -29.08 70.30 -9.78
CA LYS A 189 -29.73 71.14 -8.76
C LYS A 189 -29.33 72.60 -8.84
N GLN A 190 -28.08 72.89 -9.21
CA GLN A 190 -27.59 74.25 -9.41
C GLN A 190 -28.22 74.88 -10.67
N GLU A 191 -28.28 74.14 -11.78
CA GLU A 191 -28.95 74.58 -13.02
C GLU A 191 -30.43 74.96 -12.79
N VAL A 192 -31.14 74.19 -11.94
CA VAL A 192 -32.53 74.51 -11.57
C VAL A 192 -32.64 75.83 -10.79
N VAL A 193 -31.68 76.13 -9.92
CA VAL A 193 -31.68 77.40 -9.17
C VAL A 193 -31.40 78.57 -10.10
N GLU A 194 -30.44 78.42 -11.01
CA GLU A 194 -30.12 79.44 -12.03
C GLU A 194 -31.31 79.73 -12.93
N LEU A 195 -32.06 78.69 -13.32
CA LEU A 195 -33.32 78.85 -14.05
C LEU A 195 -34.34 79.70 -13.26
N PHE A 196 -34.50 79.44 -11.96
CA PHE A 196 -35.43 80.22 -11.15
C PHE A 196 -35.01 81.67 -10.99
N LYS A 197 -33.72 81.95 -10.82
CA LYS A 197 -33.21 83.32 -10.75
C LYS A 197 -33.48 84.10 -12.05
N LEU A 198 -33.50 83.41 -13.20
CA LEU A 198 -33.76 84.03 -14.49
C LEU A 198 -35.26 84.27 -14.75
N GLU A 199 -36.12 83.29 -14.42
CA GLU A 199 -37.55 83.34 -14.75
C GLU A 199 -38.42 84.01 -13.67
N VAL A 200 -37.97 84.03 -12.41
CA VAL A 200 -38.76 84.53 -11.27
C VAL A 200 -37.94 85.54 -10.45
N PRO A 201 -38.24 86.85 -10.54
CA PRO A 201 -37.63 87.83 -9.66
C PRO A 201 -38.04 87.56 -8.20
N GLY A 202 -37.09 87.68 -7.27
CA GLY A 202 -37.32 87.39 -5.84
C GLY A 202 -36.77 86.04 -5.36
N VAL A 203 -36.17 85.25 -6.26
CA VAL A 203 -35.41 84.04 -5.89
C VAL A 203 -33.96 84.40 -5.59
N TYR A 204 -33.49 84.07 -4.38
CA TYR A 204 -32.13 84.39 -3.96
C TYR A 204 -31.14 83.29 -4.37
N ASP A 205 -31.00 82.25 -3.55
CA ASP A 205 -30.14 81.08 -3.78
C ASP A 205 -30.46 79.99 -2.75
N ARG A 206 -29.78 78.85 -2.80
CA ARG A 206 -29.80 77.83 -1.75
C ARG A 206 -29.08 78.31 -0.50
N MET A 207 -29.52 77.83 0.66
CA MET A 207 -28.97 78.17 1.96
C MET A 207 -27.44 77.96 2.06
N ILE A 208 -26.92 76.90 1.44
CA ILE A 208 -25.48 76.61 1.39
C ILE A 208 -24.65 77.72 0.73
N ASN A 209 -25.21 78.44 -0.25
CA ASN A 209 -24.54 79.53 -0.95
C ASN A 209 -24.72 80.88 -0.21
N MET A 210 -25.64 80.95 0.75
CA MET A 210 -26.05 82.17 1.44
C MET A 210 -25.47 82.30 2.85
N CYS A 211 -24.86 81.24 3.39
CA CYS A 211 -24.25 81.27 4.71
C CYS A 211 -22.95 80.47 4.76
N GLN A 212 -21.98 80.95 5.53
CA GLN A 212 -20.74 80.24 5.80
C GLN A 212 -20.46 80.25 7.31
N PRO A 213 -20.11 79.11 7.92
CA PRO A 213 -19.70 79.08 9.32
C PRO A 213 -18.47 79.97 9.53
N THR A 214 -18.41 80.67 10.67
CA THR A 214 -17.30 81.58 11.00
C THR A 214 -15.95 80.87 11.12
N HIS A 215 -15.95 79.58 11.42
CA HIS A 215 -14.74 78.76 11.50
C HIS A 215 -15.00 77.35 10.95
N LYS A 216 -14.04 76.80 10.19
CA LYS A 216 -14.14 75.48 9.52
C LYS A 216 -14.49 74.33 10.48
N ARG A 217 -14.07 74.43 11.73
CA ARG A 217 -14.40 73.47 12.81
C ARG A 217 -15.90 73.26 13.02
N TYR A 218 -16.71 74.27 12.69
CA TYR A 218 -18.17 74.21 12.86
C TYR A 218 -18.90 73.66 11.64
N ASN A 219 -18.21 73.39 10.51
CA ASN A 219 -18.87 72.93 9.28
C ASN A 219 -19.69 71.67 9.51
N VAL A 220 -19.14 70.66 10.20
CA VAL A 220 -19.84 69.40 10.48
C VAL A 220 -21.09 69.64 11.33
N ALA A 221 -20.95 70.46 12.38
CA ALA A 221 -22.06 70.79 13.28
C ALA A 221 -23.18 71.57 12.55
N VAL A 222 -22.81 72.55 11.72
CA VAL A 222 -23.76 73.36 10.95
C VAL A 222 -24.47 72.50 9.90
N THR A 223 -23.76 71.66 9.15
CA THR A 223 -24.39 70.72 8.20
C THR A 223 -25.33 69.75 8.90
N LYS A 224 -24.97 69.27 10.10
CA LYS A 224 -25.84 68.37 10.88
C LYS A 224 -27.11 69.05 11.38
N VAL A 225 -27.02 70.30 11.83
CA VAL A 225 -28.15 71.09 12.36
C VAL A 225 -29.09 71.53 11.24
N LEU A 226 -28.55 72.06 10.14
CA LEU A 226 -29.34 72.53 9.01
C LEU A 226 -29.90 71.36 8.19
N GLY A 227 -29.17 70.25 8.09
CA GLY A 227 -29.64 69.02 7.46
C GLY A 227 -30.22 69.27 6.08
N LYS A 228 -31.49 68.87 5.87
CA LYS A 228 -32.20 69.08 4.59
C LYS A 228 -32.36 70.56 4.20
N TYR A 229 -32.31 71.48 5.16
CA TYR A 229 -32.46 72.91 4.89
C TYR A 229 -31.20 73.56 4.31
N MET A 230 -30.03 72.90 4.38
CA MET A 230 -28.83 73.33 3.66
C MET A 230 -29.08 73.50 2.16
N GLU A 231 -29.92 72.62 1.61
CA GLU A 231 -30.27 72.58 0.19
C GLU A 231 -31.53 73.39 -0.13
N ALA A 232 -32.19 74.00 0.86
CA ALA A 232 -33.44 74.74 0.63
C ALA A 232 -33.17 76.07 -0.08
N ILE A 233 -34.05 76.43 -1.02
CA ILE A 233 -33.98 77.65 -1.83
C ILE A 233 -34.67 78.78 -1.07
N ILE A 234 -33.97 79.89 -0.87
CA ILE A 234 -34.49 81.08 -0.19
C ILE A 234 -35.19 81.99 -1.21
N VAL A 235 -36.41 82.41 -0.91
CA VAL A 235 -37.22 83.31 -1.75
C VAL A 235 -37.83 84.43 -0.92
N ASP A 236 -38.14 85.56 -1.55
CA ASP A 236 -38.67 86.75 -0.88
C ASP A 236 -40.07 86.54 -0.28
N THR A 237 -40.99 85.94 -1.05
CA THR A 237 -42.40 85.80 -0.68
C THR A 237 -42.95 84.40 -0.90
N GLU A 238 -44.02 84.06 -0.17
CA GLU A 238 -44.76 82.81 -0.38
C GLU A 238 -45.31 82.69 -1.81
N LYS A 239 -45.69 83.82 -2.42
CA LYS A 239 -46.18 83.86 -3.81
C LYS A 239 -45.10 83.43 -4.80
N THR A 240 -43.87 83.92 -4.61
CA THR A 240 -42.68 83.53 -5.38
C THR A 240 -42.40 82.03 -5.23
N ALA A 241 -42.47 81.50 -4.00
CA ALA A 241 -42.31 80.07 -3.75
C ALA A 241 -43.33 79.22 -4.53
N ARG A 242 -44.62 79.61 -4.49
CA ARG A 242 -45.69 78.90 -5.21
C ARG A 242 -45.48 78.94 -6.73
N ARG A 243 -44.98 80.07 -7.26
CA ARG A 243 -44.64 80.19 -8.68
C ARG A 243 -43.48 79.28 -9.09
N CYS A 244 -42.42 79.18 -8.29
CA CYS A 244 -41.31 78.24 -8.53
C CYS A 244 -41.78 76.78 -8.47
N ILE A 245 -42.65 76.43 -7.52
CA ILE A 245 -43.25 75.08 -7.44
C ILE A 245 -44.09 74.76 -8.68
N GLN A 246 -44.81 75.75 -9.22
CA GLN A 246 -45.55 75.58 -10.47
C GLN A 246 -44.60 75.29 -11.64
N ILE A 247 -43.49 76.03 -11.76
CA ILE A 247 -42.47 75.79 -12.80
C ILE A 247 -41.83 74.40 -12.65
N LEU A 248 -41.57 73.93 -11.42
CA LEU A 248 -41.10 72.55 -11.19
C LEU A 248 -42.06 71.51 -11.77
N LYS A 249 -43.36 71.68 -11.56
CA LYS A 249 -44.38 70.77 -12.08
C LYS A 249 -44.51 70.85 -13.60
N GLU A 250 -44.52 72.07 -14.16
CA GLU A 250 -44.64 72.30 -15.61
C GLU A 250 -43.45 71.73 -16.38
N LYS A 251 -42.23 71.84 -15.83
CA LYS A 251 -41.00 71.33 -16.44
C LYS A 251 -40.62 69.92 -15.97
N MET A 252 -41.48 69.27 -15.17
CA MET A 252 -41.26 67.93 -14.60
C MET A 252 -39.90 67.76 -13.90
N LEU A 253 -39.48 68.79 -13.16
CA LEU A 253 -38.23 68.82 -12.41
C LEU A 253 -38.40 68.22 -11.00
N ASP A 254 -37.27 67.89 -10.36
CA ASP A 254 -37.23 67.33 -9.01
C ASP A 254 -37.86 68.27 -7.97
N VAL A 255 -38.49 67.68 -6.95
CA VAL A 255 -39.12 68.44 -5.85
C VAL A 255 -38.04 69.11 -5.00
N GLU A 256 -38.17 70.43 -4.83
CA GLU A 256 -37.27 71.25 -4.01
C GLU A 256 -38.00 71.87 -2.81
N THR A 257 -37.24 72.21 -1.77
CA THR A 257 -37.77 72.90 -0.57
C THR A 257 -37.51 74.39 -0.69
N PHE A 258 -38.54 75.20 -0.49
CA PHE A 258 -38.47 76.66 -0.54
C PHE A 258 -38.67 77.27 0.85
N LEU A 259 -37.94 78.35 1.14
CA LEU A 259 -38.02 79.13 2.38
C LEU A 259 -38.40 80.58 2.06
N PRO A 260 -39.70 80.92 2.07
CA PRO A 260 -40.17 82.29 1.88
C PRO A 260 -39.91 83.16 3.11
N LEU A 261 -39.25 84.30 2.92
CA LEU A 261 -38.83 85.19 4.02
C LEU A 261 -40.00 85.92 4.69
N ASP A 262 -41.06 86.23 3.95
CA ASP A 262 -42.27 86.89 4.46
C ASP A 262 -43.13 86.00 5.38
N TYR A 263 -43.06 84.68 5.18
CA TYR A 263 -43.89 83.68 5.87
C TYR A 263 -43.13 82.89 6.94
N LEU A 264 -41.80 83.06 7.04
CA LEU A 264 -40.98 82.31 7.97
C LEU A 264 -41.21 82.78 9.43
N GLN A 265 -41.84 81.93 10.24
CA GLN A 265 -42.04 82.19 11.67
C GLN A 265 -40.74 81.95 12.45
N LYS A 266 -40.05 83.03 12.81
CA LYS A 266 -38.85 82.98 13.65
C LYS A 266 -39.18 83.19 15.13
N LYS A 267 -38.59 82.37 16.01
CA LYS A 267 -38.50 82.69 17.43
C LYS A 267 -37.41 83.77 17.61
N PRO A 268 -37.61 84.79 18.47
CA PRO A 268 -36.58 85.78 18.73
C PRO A 268 -35.32 85.09 19.26
N LEU A 269 -34.16 85.47 18.72
CA LEU A 269 -32.88 84.95 19.15
C LEU A 269 -32.60 85.40 20.59
N LYS A 270 -32.12 84.48 21.42
CA LYS A 270 -31.61 84.83 22.74
C LYS A 270 -30.25 85.49 22.55
N GLU A 271 -30.19 86.82 22.57
CA GLU A 271 -28.94 87.60 22.32
C GLU A 271 -27.77 87.21 23.21
N ARG A 272 -28.03 86.63 24.40
CA ARG A 272 -27.02 86.12 25.33
C ARG A 272 -26.22 84.90 24.81
N LEU A 273 -26.65 84.27 23.72
CA LEU A 273 -26.03 83.09 23.13
C LEU A 273 -25.30 83.38 21.80
N ARG A 274 -25.19 84.66 21.42
CA ARG A 274 -24.54 85.10 20.18
C ARG A 274 -23.03 85.28 20.36
#